data_AF-A0A2A4WPP7-F1
#
_entry.id   AF-A0A2A4WPP7-F1
#
_cell.length_a   1.000
_cell.length_b   1.000
_cell.length_c   1.000
_cell.angle_alpha   90.00
_cell.angle_beta   90.00
_cell.angle_gamma   90.00
#
_symmetry.space_group_name_H-M   'P 1'
#
loop_
_entity.id
_entity.type
_entity.pdbx_description
1 polymer ?
#
loop_
_entity_poly.entity_id
_entity_poly.type
_entity_poly.pdbx_seq_one_letter_code
_entity_poly.pdbx_strand_id
1 'polypeptide(L)'
;MNRISSKLLFWCWVIIASVLITYWWFNSIHAIPFSEFLWSQYNQLFEGQKPGIASDLEFLTVIIGAAIMIGFLTWLTSWAIKQGNISA
;
A
#
# COMPACT_ATOMS: atom_id res chain seq x y z
N MET A 1 -10.73 -23.85 -11.92
CA MET A 1 -11.26 -22.77 -11.06
C MET A 1 -12.07 -21.80 -11.92
N ASN A 2 -13.29 -21.46 -11.51
CA ASN A 2 -14.09 -20.46 -12.23
C ASN A 2 -13.37 -19.10 -12.21
N ARG A 3 -13.44 -18.38 -13.34
CA ARG A 3 -12.78 -17.06 -13.53
C ARG A 3 -13.15 -16.04 -12.44
N ILE A 4 -14.33 -16.20 -11.84
CA ILE A 4 -14.84 -15.38 -10.72
C ILE A 4 -14.07 -15.69 -9.42
N SER A 5 -13.81 -16.97 -9.13
CA SER A 5 -13.07 -17.40 -7.93
C SER A 5 -11.63 -16.87 -7.93
N SER A 6 -10.96 -16.85 -9.09
CA SER A 6 -9.59 -16.30 -9.20
C SER A 6 -9.54 -14.79 -8.96
N LYS A 7 -10.53 -14.02 -9.43
CA LYS A 7 -10.61 -12.57 -9.17
C LYS A 7 -10.86 -12.28 -7.69
N LEU A 8 -11.74 -13.04 -7.04
CA LEU A 8 -12.01 -12.91 -5.61
C LEU A 8 -10.74 -13.19 -4.78
N LEU A 9 -10.02 -14.26 -5.08
CA LEU A 9 -8.76 -14.58 -4.41
C LEU A 9 -7.71 -13.47 -4.58
N PHE A 10 -7.63 -12.87 -5.77
CA PHE A 10 -6.74 -11.73 -6.01
C PHE A 10 -7.11 -10.53 -5.13
N TRP A 11 -8.39 -10.14 -5.08
CA TRP A 11 -8.83 -9.03 -4.22
C TRP A 11 -8.61 -9.32 -2.74
N CYS A 12 -8.90 -10.54 -2.27
CA CYS A 12 -8.57 -10.95 -0.90
C CYS A 12 -7.08 -10.82 -0.61
N TRP A 13 -6.22 -11.23 -1.56
CA TRP A 13 -4.78 -11.10 -1.40
C TRP A 13 -4.32 -9.64 -1.32
N VAL A 14 -4.87 -8.77 -2.17
CA VAL A 14 -4.58 -7.33 -2.14
C VAL A 14 -4.95 -6.72 -0.79
N ILE A 15 -6.12 -7.07 -0.24
CA ILE A 15 -6.57 -6.59 1.07
C ILE A 15 -5.63 -7.06 2.17
N ILE A 16 -5.31 -8.36 2.23
CA ILE A 16 -4.42 -8.93 3.25
C ILE A 16 -3.04 -8.29 3.18
N ALA A 17 -2.46 -8.18 1.98
CA ALA A 17 -1.14 -7.58 1.79
C ALA A 17 -1.14 -6.09 2.18
N SER A 18 -2.19 -5.34 1.86
CA SER A 18 -2.32 -3.93 2.25
C SER A 18 -2.38 -3.78 3.77
N VAL A 19 -3.14 -4.64 4.47
CA VAL A 19 -3.21 -4.65 5.94
C VAL A 19 -1.84 -4.98 6.55
N LEU A 20 -1.12 -5.97 6.02
CA LEU A 20 0.21 -6.34 6.51
C LEU A 20 1.24 -5.22 6.32
N ILE A 21 1.23 -4.56 5.16
CA ILE A 21 2.13 -3.43 4.88
C ILE A 21 1.81 -2.26 5.81
N THR A 22 0.52 -1.97 6.01
CA THR A 22 0.08 -0.90 6.92
C THR A 22 0.46 -1.22 8.37
N TYR A 23 0.29 -2.48 8.80
CA TYR A 23 0.72 -2.92 10.12
C TYR A 23 2.24 -2.77 10.29
N TRP A 24 3.02 -3.22 9.30
CA TRP A 24 4.47 -3.05 9.30
C TRP A 24 4.85 -1.57 9.34
N TRP A 25 4.15 -0.70 8.61
CA TRP A 25 4.39 0.74 8.60
C TRP A 25 4.32 1.35 10.00
N PHE A 26 3.23 1.10 10.73
CA PHE A 26 3.05 1.68 12.07
C PHE A 26 3.90 1.01 13.16
N ASN A 27 4.50 -0.15 12.90
CA ASN A 27 5.31 -0.89 13.89
C ASN A 27 6.80 -0.95 13.54
N SER A 28 7.22 -0.45 12.37
CA SER A 28 8.60 -0.52 11.91
C SER A 28 9.34 0.78 12.25
N ILE A 29 10.50 0.64 12.88
CA ILE A 29 11.41 1.77 13.18
C ILE A 29 11.82 2.50 11.89
N HIS A 30 11.89 1.80 10.77
CA HIS A 30 12.29 2.38 9.48
C HIS A 30 11.24 3.31 8.88
N ALA A 31 9.97 3.17 9.26
CA ALA A 31 8.88 3.98 8.75
C ALA A 31 8.68 5.27 9.55
N ILE A 32 9.18 5.34 10.80
CA ILE A 32 9.09 6.50 11.70
C ILE A 32 9.46 7.83 11.00
N PRO A 33 10.64 7.98 10.35
CA PRO A 33 11.02 9.28 9.78
C PRO A 33 10.08 9.75 8.66
N PHE A 34 9.55 8.82 7.88
CA PHE A 34 8.62 9.16 6.80
C PHE A 34 7.19 9.39 7.32
N SER A 35 6.78 8.63 8.33
CA SER A 35 5.53 8.82 9.07
C SER A 35 5.49 10.21 9.71
N GLU A 36 6.54 10.61 10.43
CA GLU A 36 6.66 11.96 11.02
C GLU A 36 6.64 13.05 9.96
N PHE A 37 7.31 12.84 8.83
CA PHE A 37 7.27 13.78 7.71
C PHE A 37 5.85 13.96 7.15
N LEU A 38 5.15 12.86 6.84
CA LEU A 38 3.77 12.91 6.35
C LEU A 38 2.83 13.56 7.37
N TRP A 39 2.94 13.15 8.63
CA TRP A 39 2.16 13.71 9.72
C TRP A 39 2.41 15.22 9.85
N SER A 40 3.67 15.66 9.78
CA SER A 40 4.02 17.09 9.80
C SER A 40 3.41 17.85 8.64
N GLN A 41 3.47 17.32 7.41
CA GLN A 41 2.87 17.95 6.24
C GLN A 41 1.34 18.09 6.39
N TYR A 42 0.67 17.03 6.83
CA TYR A 42 -0.78 17.09 7.04
C TYR A 42 -1.16 17.99 8.20
N ASN A 43 -0.41 17.96 9.30
CA ASN A 43 -0.67 18.81 10.45
C ASN A 43 -0.48 20.30 10.10
N GLN A 44 0.49 20.64 9.25
CA GLN A 44 0.65 21.99 8.70
C GLN A 44 -0.54 22.40 7.82
N LEU A 45 -1.07 21.49 7.00
CA LEU A 45 -2.24 21.75 6.15
C LEU A 45 -3.48 22.16 6.95
N PHE A 46 -3.62 21.65 8.18
CA PHE A 46 -4.72 21.97 9.10
C PHE A 46 -4.35 22.92 10.22
N GLU A 47 -3.19 23.60 10.12
CA GLU A 47 -2.70 24.55 11.12
C GLU A 47 -2.67 23.98 12.56
N GLY A 48 -2.47 22.67 12.71
CA GLY A 48 -2.47 21.99 14.01
C GLY A 48 -3.84 21.86 14.68
N GLN A 49 -4.93 22.32 14.06
CA GLN A 49 -6.26 22.36 14.70
C GLN A 49 -6.93 20.98 14.76
N LYS A 50 -6.52 20.04 13.90
CA LYS A 50 -7.19 18.73 13.72
C LYS A 50 -6.18 17.58 13.58
N PRO A 51 -5.46 17.22 14.66
CA PRO A 51 -4.44 16.16 14.61
C PRO A 51 -5.02 14.80 14.24
N GLY A 52 -6.29 14.52 14.57
CA GLY A 52 -6.98 13.30 14.15
C GLY A 52 -7.10 13.19 12.63
N ILE A 53 -7.44 14.28 11.94
CA ILE A 53 -7.55 14.29 10.47
C ILE A 53 -6.18 14.10 9.81
N ALA A 54 -5.12 14.68 10.38
CA ALA A 54 -3.77 14.46 9.89
C ALA A 54 -3.36 12.98 9.99
N SER A 55 -3.69 12.32 11.10
CA SER A 55 -3.48 10.87 11.27
C SER A 55 -4.31 10.03 10.29
N ASP A 56 -5.58 10.40 10.06
CA ASP A 56 -6.45 9.68 9.12
C ASP A 56 -5.92 9.78 7.67
N LEU A 57 -5.41 10.95 7.28
CA LEU A 57 -4.81 11.17 5.98
C LEU A 57 -3.48 10.44 5.81
N GLU A 58 -2.65 10.39 6.84
CA GLU A 58 -1.45 9.55 6.85
C GLU A 58 -1.82 8.09 6.59
N PHE A 59 -2.78 7.56 7.36
CA PHE A 59 -3.27 6.20 7.21
C PHE A 59 -3.80 5.93 5.78
N LEU A 60 -4.62 6.84 5.24
CA LEU A 60 -5.14 6.75 3.88
C LEU A 60 -4.00 6.73 2.84
N THR A 61 -2.99 7.58 3.03
CA THR A 61 -1.83 7.69 2.13
C THR A 61 -1.03 6.39 2.11
N VAL A 62 -0.79 5.81 3.27
CA VAL A 62 -0.06 4.54 3.42
C VAL A 62 -0.83 3.40 2.74
N ILE A 63 -2.15 3.31 2.94
CA ILE A 63 -2.99 2.29 2.29
C ILE A 63 -2.96 2.44 0.76
N ILE A 64 -3.16 3.66 0.25
CA ILE A 64 -3.16 3.91 -1.20
C ILE A 64 -1.77 3.58 -1.77
N GLY A 65 -0.71 4.02 -1.12
CA GLY A 65 0.67 3.71 -1.51
C GLY A 65 0.95 2.21 -1.55
N ALA A 66 0.52 1.47 -0.52
CA ALA A 66 0.64 0.02 -0.46
C ALA A 66 -0.11 -0.67 -1.60
N ALA A 67 -1.36 -0.26 -1.87
CA ALA A 67 -2.17 -0.83 -2.95
C ALA A 67 -1.54 -0.58 -4.33
N ILE A 68 -1.04 0.64 -4.59
CA ILE A 68 -0.31 0.98 -5.82
C ILE A 68 0.94 0.11 -5.97
N MET A 69 1.73 -0.03 -4.90
CA MET A 69 2.94 -0.85 -4.90
C MET A 69 2.63 -2.32 -5.19
N ILE A 70 1.61 -2.90 -4.57
CA ILE A 70 1.16 -4.28 -4.84
C ILE A 70 0.71 -4.43 -6.29
N GLY A 71 -0.07 -3.48 -6.81
CA GLY A 71 -0.51 -3.47 -8.21
C GLY A 71 0.67 -3.44 -9.19
N PHE A 72 1.65 -2.58 -8.91
CA PHE A 72 2.88 -2.47 -9.70
C PHE A 72 3.71 -3.76 -9.66
N LEU A 73 3.93 -4.34 -8.48
CA LEU A 73 4.66 -5.62 -8.34
C LEU A 73 3.95 -6.77 -9.06
N THR A 74 2.62 -6.81 -8.99
CA THR A 74 1.80 -7.80 -9.71
C THR A 74 1.95 -7.63 -11.23
N TRP A 75 1.92 -6.38 -11.71
CA TRP A 75 2.14 -6.08 -13.11
C TRP A 75 3.55 -6.48 -13.56
N LEU A 76 4.58 -6.14 -12.77
CA LEU A 76 5.97 -6.42 -13.08
C LEU A 76 6.27 -7.92 -13.10
N THR A 77 5.76 -8.68 -12.14
CA THR A 77 5.87 -10.15 -12.13
C THR A 77 5.14 -10.77 -13.32
N SER A 78 3.95 -10.27 -13.66
CA SER A 78 3.22 -10.73 -14.86
C SER A 78 3.98 -10.45 -16.15
N TRP A 79 4.64 -9.29 -16.24
CA TRP A 79 5.49 -8.93 -17.38
C TRP A 79 6.74 -9.82 -17.46
N ALA A 80 7.43 -10.03 -16.33
CA ALA A 80 8.63 -10.86 -16.27
C ALA A 80 8.34 -12.33 -16.64
N ILE A 81 7.22 -12.89 -16.17
CA ILE A 81 6.78 -14.25 -16.53
C ILE A 81 6.55 -14.35 -18.03
N LYS A 82 5.90 -13.35 -18.66
CA LYS A 82 5.69 -13.35 -20.11
C LYS A 82 7.00 -13.34 -20.89
N GLN A 83 7.98 -12.55 -20.46
CA GLN A 83 9.30 -12.53 -21.12
C GLN A 83 10.02 -13.87 -20.97
N GLY A 84 10.04 -14.45 -19.77
CA GLY A 84 10.68 -15.75 -19.51
C GLY A 84 10.06 -16.90 -20.30
N ASN A 85 8.75 -16.85 -20.58
CA ASN A 85 8.04 -17.87 -21.37
C ASN A 85 8.26 -17.76 -22.88
N ILE A 86 8.74 -16.61 -23.39
CA ILE A 86 9.04 -16.42 -24.82
C ILE A 86 10.47 -16.89 -25.14
N SER A 87 11.33 -16.99 -24.12
CA SER A 87 12.73 -17.39 -24.22
C SER A 87 13.00 -18.90 -24.00
N ALA A 88 11.96 -19.72 -23.79
CA ALA A 88 12.03 -21.18 -23.66
C ALA A 88 11.35 -21.86 -24.85
#